data_AF-A0A5E6PN67-F1
#
_entry.id   AF-A0A5E6PN67-F1
#
_cell.length_a   1.000
_cell.length_b   1.000
_cell.length_c   1.000
_cell.angle_alpha   90.00
_cell.angle_beta   90.00
_cell.angle_gamma   90.00
#
_symmetry.space_group_name_H-M   'P 1'
#
loop_
_entity.id
_entity.type
_entity.pdbx_description
1 polymer ?
#
loop_
_entity_poly.entity_id
_entity_poly.type
_entity_poly.pdbx_seq_one_letter_code
_entity_poly.pdbx_strand_id
1 'polypeptide(L)'
;MNAYQPLNCDLHDYLEIACLRGYRLDIELIDGARLVAKALTTRTSSTKEEFLCLETVDGPAEIRLDQLLAITPLNDNAQFKRVELAGASCSI
;
A
#
# COMPACT_ATOMS: atom_id res chain seq x y z
N MET A 1 -22.63 -2.51 -9.33
CA MET A 1 -21.40 -3.31 -9.19
C MET A 1 -20.21 -2.38 -9.33
N ASN A 2 -19.54 -2.01 -8.24
CA ASN A 2 -18.32 -1.23 -8.32
C ASN A 2 -17.20 -2.21 -8.68
N ALA A 3 -16.80 -2.22 -9.96
CA ALA A 3 -15.80 -3.14 -10.48
C ALA A 3 -14.46 -2.77 -9.85
N TYR A 4 -13.94 -3.67 -9.00
CA TYR A 4 -12.61 -3.52 -8.42
C TYR A 4 -11.58 -3.30 -9.54
N GLN A 5 -10.94 -2.13 -9.56
CA GLN A 5 -9.89 -1.82 -10.51
C GLN A 5 -8.56 -2.27 -9.89
N PRO A 6 -7.88 -3.26 -10.50
CA PRO A 6 -6.57 -3.66 -10.01
C PRO A 6 -5.63 -2.46 -10.06
N LEU A 7 -4.81 -2.33 -9.02
CA LEU A 7 -3.74 -1.34 -8.98
C LEU A 7 -2.81 -1.55 -10.17
N ASN A 8 -2.27 -0.47 -10.74
CA ASN A 8 -1.26 -0.55 -11.79
C ASN A 8 -0.19 -1.58 -11.42
N CYS A 9 0.17 -2.50 -12.32
CA CYS A 9 1.17 -3.54 -12.06
C CYS A 9 2.48 -2.96 -11.51
N ASP A 10 2.90 -1.79 -12.00
CA ASP A 10 4.09 -1.09 -11.51
C ASP A 10 3.98 -0.69 -10.02
N LEU A 11 2.78 -0.30 -9.58
CA LEU A 11 2.53 0.08 -8.19
C LEU A 11 2.44 -1.15 -7.28
N HIS A 12 1.87 -2.24 -7.79
CA HIS A 12 1.84 -3.51 -7.07
C HIS A 12 3.26 -4.06 -6.84
N ASP A 13 4.15 -3.94 -7.84
CA ASP A 13 5.55 -4.37 -7.73
C ASP A 13 6.29 -3.62 -6.60
N TYR A 14 6.06 -2.30 -6.45
CA TYR A 14 6.62 -1.53 -5.33
C TYR A 14 6.13 -2.02 -3.96
N LEU A 15 4.84 -2.36 -3.84
CA LEU A 15 4.28 -2.92 -2.62
C LEU A 15 4.89 -4.29 -2.32
N GLU A 16 5.03 -5.16 -3.32
CA GLU A 16 5.68 -6.46 -3.17
C GLU A 16 7.14 -6.29 -2.71
N ILE A 17 7.90 -5.40 -3.32
CA ILE A 17 9.28 -5.10 -2.90
C ILE A 17 9.31 -4.60 -1.45
N ALA A 18 8.38 -3.71 -1.07
CA ALA A 18 8.30 -3.17 0.28
C ALA A 18 8.01 -4.26 1.31
N CYS A 19 7.08 -5.15 1.00
CA CYS A 19 6.73 -6.31 1.82
C CYS A 19 7.91 -7.29 1.93
N LEU A 20 8.53 -7.66 0.80
CA LEU A 20 9.68 -8.58 0.75
C LEU A 20 10.87 -8.09 1.55
N ARG A 21 11.12 -6.77 1.55
CA ARG A 21 12.20 -6.15 2.30
C ARG A 21 11.81 -5.76 3.73
N GLY A 22 10.53 -5.80 4.06
CA GLY A 22 10.01 -5.32 5.34
C GLY A 22 10.29 -3.84 5.57
N TYR A 23 10.08 -3.00 4.55
CA TYR A 23 10.31 -1.55 4.64
C TYR A 23 9.30 -0.88 5.57
N ARG A 24 9.75 0.15 6.30
CA ARG A 24 8.85 1.08 6.98
C ARG A 24 8.36 2.07 5.95
N LEU A 25 7.05 2.07 5.76
CA LEU A 25 6.36 3.00 4.88
C LEU A 25 5.64 4.02 5.74
N ASP A 26 5.81 5.29 5.40
CA ASP A 26 4.84 6.33 5.72
C ASP A 26 3.66 6.16 4.76
N ILE A 27 2.49 5.93 5.33
CA ILE A 27 1.26 5.62 4.63
C ILE A 27 0.35 6.81 4.78
N GLU A 28 -0.02 7.39 3.65
CA GLU A 28 -0.99 8.47 3.57
C GLU A 28 -2.32 7.88 3.09
N LEU A 29 -3.40 8.18 3.79
CA LEU A 29 -4.76 7.78 3.42
C LEU A 29 -5.45 8.90 2.66
N ILE A 30 -6.40 8.53 1.80
CA ILE A 30 -7.23 9.49 1.05
C ILE A 30 -8.06 10.42 1.95
N ASP A 31 -8.33 10.00 3.19
CA ASP A 31 -8.99 10.80 4.22
C ASP A 31 -8.08 11.89 4.82
N GLY A 32 -6.79 11.88 4.48
CA GLY A 32 -5.77 12.81 5.01
C GLY A 32 -5.04 12.28 6.26
N ALA A 33 -5.48 11.16 6.82
CA ALA A 33 -4.77 10.46 7.88
C ALA A 33 -3.41 9.93 7.39
N ARG A 34 -2.41 9.94 8.27
CA ARG A 34 -1.06 9.43 7.99
C ARG A 34 -0.57 8.55 9.13
N LEU A 35 0.08 7.45 8.80
CA LEU A 35 0.65 6.54 9.78
C LEU A 35 1.92 5.88 9.26
N VAL A 36 2.87 5.61 10.16
CA VAL A 36 4.11 4.93 9.82
C VAL A 36 4.02 3.49 10.29
N ALA A 37 4.19 2.55 9.37
CA ALA A 37 4.13 1.13 9.67
C ALA A 37 5.07 0.32 8.80
N LYS A 38 5.45 -0.87 9.24
CA LYS A 38 6.27 -1.79 8.45
C LYS A 38 5.40 -2.61 7.53
N ALA A 39 5.69 -2.58 6.23
CA ALA A 39 5.03 -3.44 5.26
C ALA A 39 5.37 -4.91 5.53
N LEU A 40 4.36 -5.75 5.75
CA LEU A 40 4.53 -7.18 5.95
C LEU A 40 4.18 -7.95 4.68
N THR A 41 2.95 -7.79 4.20
CA THR A 41 2.43 -8.48 3.00
C THR A 41 1.20 -7.76 2.48
N THR A 42 0.88 -7.94 1.20
CA THR A 42 -0.47 -7.66 0.69
C THR A 42 -1.34 -8.91 0.87
N ARG A 43 -2.65 -8.71 1.03
CA ARG A 43 -3.66 -9.75 1.16
C ARG A 43 -4.86 -9.38 0.30
N THR A 44 -5.36 -10.32 -0.49
CA THR A 44 -6.58 -10.14 -1.28
C THR A 44 -7.75 -10.85 -0.64
N SER A 45 -8.87 -10.14 -0.46
CA SER A 45 -10.13 -10.68 0.04
C SER A 45 -10.92 -11.43 -1.05
N SER A 46 -11.90 -12.23 -0.63
CA SER A 46 -12.80 -12.97 -1.54
C SER A 46 -13.58 -12.08 -2.51
N THR A 47 -13.75 -10.80 -2.17
CA THR A 47 -14.37 -9.75 -2.99
C THR A 47 -13.41 -9.13 -4.01
N LYS A 48 -12.19 -9.67 -4.14
CA LYS A 48 -11.06 -9.11 -4.91
C LYS A 48 -10.48 -7.81 -4.36
N GLU A 49 -10.89 -7.38 -3.17
CA GLU A 49 -10.32 -6.20 -2.52
C GLU A 49 -8.92 -6.49 -1.97
N GLU A 50 -7.95 -5.62 -2.25
CA GLU A 50 -6.60 -5.76 -1.73
C GLU A 50 -6.39 -4.93 -0.46
N PHE A 51 -5.70 -5.55 0.50
CA PHE A 51 -5.35 -5.00 1.80
C PHE A 51 -3.83 -5.09 1.99
N LEU A 52 -3.23 -4.04 2.53
CA LEU A 52 -1.84 -3.99 2.92
C LEU A 52 -1.77 -4.34 4.41
N CYS A 53 -1.21 -5.51 4.71
CA CYS A 53 -0.91 -5.92 6.08
C CYS A 53 0.38 -5.23 6.51
N LEU A 54 0.28 -4.53 7.63
CA LEU A 54 1.29 -3.66 8.19
C LEU A 54 1.53 -4.03 9.64
N GLU A 55 2.74 -3.82 10.12
CA GLU A 55 3.07 -3.93 11.54
C GLU A 55 3.31 -2.53 12.09
N THR A 56 2.41 -2.09 12.97
CA THR A 56 2.53 -0.84 13.72
C THR A 56 3.09 -1.11 15.11
N VAL A 57 3.40 -0.07 15.86
CA VAL A 57 3.83 -0.18 17.27
C VAL A 57 2.73 -0.76 18.16
N ASP A 58 1.45 -0.51 17.85
CA ASP A 58 0.30 -1.01 18.58
C ASP A 58 -0.13 -2.43 18.16
N GLY A 59 0.44 -2.95 17.07
CA GLY A 59 0.17 -4.30 16.56
C GLY A 59 -0.04 -4.37 15.04
N PRO A 60 -0.48 -5.53 14.53
CA PRO A 60 -0.77 -5.71 13.12
C PRO A 60 -1.98 -4.85 12.71
N ALA A 61 -1.86 -4.14 11.59
CA ALA A 61 -2.90 -3.31 11.00
C ALA A 61 -3.10 -3.72 9.53
N GLU A 62 -4.33 -3.64 9.03
CA GLU A 62 -4.66 -3.93 7.64
C GLU A 62 -5.32 -2.69 7.04
N ILE A 63 -4.73 -2.13 5.98
CA ILE A 63 -5.24 -0.94 5.29
C ILE A 63 -5.65 -1.33 3.87
N ARG A 64 -6.86 -0.97 3.44
CA ARG A 64 -7.28 -1.18 2.04
C ARG A 64 -6.40 -0.37 1.08
N LEU A 65 -5.92 -1.00 0.01
CA LEU A 65 -5.09 -0.32 -0.98
C LEU A 65 -5.83 0.84 -1.65
N ASP A 66 -7.14 0.69 -1.85
CA ASP A 66 -8.06 1.73 -2.36
C ASP A 66 -8.14 2.97 -1.46
N GLN A 67 -7.84 2.83 -0.15
CA GLN A 67 -7.80 3.97 0.77
C GLN A 67 -6.40 4.59 0.88
N LEU A 68 -5.39 4.00 0.25
CA LEU A 68 -4.03 4.55 0.22
C LEU A 68 -3.97 5.70 -0.78
N LEU A 69 -3.64 6.89 -0.29
CA LEU A 69 -3.29 8.05 -1.11
C LEU A 69 -1.89 7.86 -1.70
N ALA A 70 -0.91 7.65 -0.83
CA ALA A 70 0.48 7.50 -1.20
C ALA A 70 1.23 6.66 -0.15
N ILE A 71 2.29 6.00 -0.59
CA ILE A 71 3.25 5.34 0.29
C ILE A 71 4.63 5.94 0.07
N THR A 72 5.36 6.19 1.16
CA THR A 72 6.73 6.69 1.11
C THR A 72 7.62 5.81 2.00
N PRO A 73 8.58 5.07 1.44
CA PRO A 73 9.51 4.29 2.25
C PRO A 73 10.46 5.22 2.99
N LEU A 74 10.58 4.99 4.30
CA LEU A 74 11.47 5.72 5.19
C LEU A 74 12.86 5.08 5.30
N ASN A 75 13.08 3.96 4.58
CA ASN A 75 14.36 3.27 4.55
C ASN A 75 15.35 3.98 3.62
N ASP A 76 16.58 4.17 4.09
CA ASP A 76 17.66 4.84 3.34
C ASP A 76 18.01 4.17 2.00
N ASN A 77 17.83 2.84 1.93
CA ASN A 77 18.10 2.01 0.73
C ASN A 77 16.82 1.63 -0.03
N ALA A 78 15.77 2.45 0.06
CA ALA A 78 14.54 2.18 -0.65
C ALA A 78 14.73 2.24 -2.17
N GLN A 79 14.20 1.24 -2.89
CA GLN A 79 14.23 1.21 -4.36
C GLN A 79 13.29 2.24 -5.00
N PHE A 80 12.36 2.78 -4.21
CA PHE A 80 11.39 3.78 -4.63
C PHE A 80 11.28 4.87 -3.55
N LYS A 81 10.60 5.97 -3.88
CA LYS A 81 10.36 7.09 -2.95
C LYS A 81 8.86 7.23 -2.71
N ARG A 82 8.31 8.45 -2.73
CA ARG A 82 6.87 8.67 -2.70
C ARG A 82 6.23 8.07 -3.95
N VAL A 83 5.30 7.15 -3.76
CA VAL A 83 4.51 6.52 -4.81
C VAL A 83 3.04 6.81 -4.50
N GLU A 84 2.35 7.46 -5.42
CA GLU A 84 0.92 7.79 -5.28
C GLU A 84 0.07 6.63 -5.83
N LEU A 85 -0.87 6.13 -5.01
CA LEU A 85 -1.76 5.03 -5.36
C LEU A 85 -3.18 5.53 -5.68
N ALA A 86 -3.61 6.63 -5.06
CA ALA A 86 -4.93 7.18 -5.32
C ALA A 86 -5.05 7.70 -6.76
N GLY A 87 -6.09 7.24 -7.47
CA GLY A 87 -6.36 7.65 -8.85
C GLY A 87 -5.55 6.91 -9.91
N ALA A 88 -4.65 5.99 -9.52
CA ALA A 88 -4.02 5.04 -10.44
C ALA A 88 -4.97 3.86 -10.72
N SER A 89 -6.20 4.16 -11.13
CA SER A 89 -7.09 3.17 -11.70
C SER A 89 -6.67 2.93 -13.14
N CYS A 90 -6.22 1.71 -13.42
CA CYS A 90 -5.86 1.29 -14.76
C CYS A 90 -7.08 1.48 -15.68
N SER A 91 -7.06 2.56 -16.46
CA SER A 91 -7.99 2.78 -17.56
C SER A 91 -7.44 1.98 -18.74
N ILE A 92 -8.15 0.89 -19.05
CA ILE A 92 -7.95 0.04 -20.24
C ILE A 92 -8.06 0.87 -21.52
#